data_AF-A0A183DT66-F1
#
_entry.id   AF-A0A183DT66-F1
#
_cell.length_a   1.000
_cell.length_b   1.000
_cell.length_c   1.000
_cell.angle_alpha   90.00
_cell.angle_beta   90.00
_cell.angle_gamma   90.00
#
_symmetry.space_group_name_H-M   'P 1'
#
loop_
_entity.id
_entity.type
_entity.pdbx_description
1 polymer ?
#
loop_
_entity_poly.entity_id
_entity_poly.type
_entity_poly.pdbx_seq_one_letter_code
_entity_poly.pdbx_strand_id
1 'polypeptide(L)'
;MTSLYSIKGIAILDQDGNRVLAKYYDEEVLPTTKEQKAFEKNLFQKTSKANAEIILLDGIICVYRSNVDLFFYVMGSADENEMILVAALNCLYDSVSLVLRKNVEKKALVDNMDIAMLIIDEICDNG
;
A
#
# COMPACT_ATOMS: atom_id res chain seq x y z
N MET A 1 24.05 -7.37 1.50
CA MET A 1 23.79 -6.96 2.89
C MET A 1 22.27 -6.96 3.01
N THR A 2 21.70 -7.97 3.65
CA THR A 2 20.24 -8.14 3.76
C THR A 2 19.73 -7.04 4.68
N SER A 3 19.13 -6.01 4.09
CA SER A 3 18.43 -4.97 4.86
C SER A 3 17.26 -5.64 5.59
N LEU A 4 17.11 -5.37 6.89
CA LEU A 4 16.02 -5.88 7.73
C LEU A 4 14.63 -5.32 7.33
N TYR A 5 14.59 -4.33 6.44
CA TYR A 5 13.38 -3.61 6.05
C TYR A 5 12.66 -4.30 4.89
N SER A 6 11.68 -5.15 5.23
CA SER A 6 10.90 -5.91 4.26
C SER A 6 9.89 -5.06 3.50
N ILE A 7 9.37 -3.99 4.11
CA ILE A 7 8.37 -3.10 3.51
C ILE A 7 9.03 -1.77 3.11
N LYS A 8 8.99 -1.47 1.82
CA LYS A 8 9.49 -0.21 1.24
C LYS A 8 8.44 0.89 1.25
N GLY A 9 7.17 0.52 1.25
CA GLY A 9 6.08 1.47 1.38
C GLY A 9 4.71 0.82 1.46
N ILE A 10 3.74 1.60 1.95
CA ILE A 10 2.33 1.25 2.01
C ILE A 10 1.55 2.39 1.38
N ALA A 11 0.60 2.09 0.50
CA ALA A 11 -0.24 3.10 -0.13
C ALA A 11 -1.69 2.63 -0.24
N ILE A 12 -2.61 3.58 -0.10
CA ILE A 12 -4.04 3.44 -0.36
C ILE A 12 -4.42 4.50 -1.39
N LEU A 13 -4.90 4.04 -2.54
CA LEU A 13 -5.36 4.89 -3.64
C LEU A 13 -6.88 4.78 -3.80
N ASP A 14 -7.52 5.80 -4.36
CA ASP A 14 -8.91 5.74 -4.77
C ASP A 14 -9.10 5.14 -6.17
N GLN A 15 -10.36 4.99 -6.59
CA GLN A 15 -10.75 4.49 -7.91
C GLN A 15 -10.23 5.31 -9.11
N ASP A 16 -9.73 6.51 -8.88
CA ASP A 16 -9.15 7.38 -9.92
C ASP A 16 -7.61 7.34 -9.88
N GLY A 17 -7.03 6.55 -8.97
CA GLY A 17 -5.58 6.45 -8.76
C GLY A 17 -5.00 7.60 -7.95
N ASN A 18 -5.82 8.40 -7.28
CA ASN A 18 -5.34 9.45 -6.39
C ASN A 18 -4.97 8.88 -5.03
N ARG A 19 -3.86 9.37 -4.47
CA ARG A 19 -3.43 9.04 -3.12
C ARG A 19 -4.47 9.46 -2.08
N VAL A 20 -4.95 8.48 -1.31
CA VAL A 20 -5.72 8.71 -0.08
C VAL A 20 -4.78 8.74 1.12
N LEU A 21 -3.90 7.74 1.22
CA LEU A 21 -2.89 7.63 2.27
C LEU A 21 -1.65 6.93 1.70
N ALA A 22 -0.45 7.40 2.03
CA ALA A 22 0.77 6.69 1.66
C ALA A 22 1.90 6.99 2.64
N LYS A 23 2.71 5.98 2.94
CA LYS A 23 3.92 6.06 3.75
C LYS A 23 5.03 5.26 3.06
N TYR A 24 6.17 5.90 2.86
CA TYR A 24 7.35 5.31 2.20
C TYR A 24 8.50 5.32 3.20
N TYR A 25 9.16 4.18 3.35
CA TYR A 25 10.18 3.97 4.38
C TYR A 25 11.60 3.99 3.82
N ASP A 26 11.74 3.82 2.50
CA ASP A 26 13.02 3.82 1.82
C ASP A 26 13.21 5.12 1.03
N GLU A 27 14.06 6.01 1.56
CA GLU A 27 14.40 7.28 0.92
C GLU A 27 15.27 7.09 -0.34
N GLU A 28 15.88 5.94 -0.57
CA GLU A 28 16.69 5.69 -1.77
C GLU A 28 15.82 5.31 -2.98
N VAL A 29 14.66 4.69 -2.75
CA VAL A 29 13.80 4.14 -3.81
C VAL A 29 12.80 5.16 -4.34
N LEU A 30 12.14 5.91 -3.44
CA LEU A 30 11.15 6.94 -3.80
C LEU A 30 11.34 8.22 -2.96
N PRO A 31 12.46 8.95 -3.14
CA PRO A 31 12.85 10.08 -2.29
C PRO A 31 11.88 11.25 -2.36
N THR A 32 11.35 11.55 -3.55
CA THR A 32 10.53 12.76 -3.74
C THR A 32 9.06 12.45 -3.89
N THR A 33 8.20 13.36 -3.42
CA THR A 33 6.74 13.28 -3.65
C THR A 33 6.38 13.21 -5.14
N LYS A 34 7.21 13.79 -6.02
CA LYS A 34 7.00 13.75 -7.47
C LYS A 34 7.20 12.34 -8.01
N GLU A 35 8.26 11.65 -7.60
CA GLU A 35 8.53 10.27 -8.00
C GLU A 35 7.51 9.30 -7.42
N GLN A 36 7.14 9.47 -6.14
CA GLN A 36 6.09 8.67 -5.52
C GLN A 36 4.78 8.76 -6.31
N LYS A 37 4.33 9.97 -6.66
CA LYS A 37 3.09 10.17 -7.45
C LYS A 37 3.20 9.59 -8.86
N ALA A 38 4.38 9.66 -9.48
CA ALA A 38 4.60 9.06 -10.80
C ALA A 38 4.53 7.52 -10.72
N PHE A 39 5.13 6.94 -9.68
CA PHE A 39 5.07 5.51 -9.40
C PHE A 39 3.64 5.04 -9.11
N GLU A 40 2.92 5.73 -8.20
CA GLU A 40 1.52 5.45 -7.88
C GLU A 40 0.63 5.43 -9.12
N LYS A 41 0.81 6.42 -10.01
CA LYS A 41 0.06 6.49 -11.27
C LYS A 41 0.34 5.28 -12.16
N ASN A 42 1.61 4.90 -12.32
CA ASN A 42 1.99 3.74 -13.13
C ASN A 42 1.50 2.43 -12.52
N LEU A 43 1.60 2.30 -11.19
CA LEU A 43 1.11 1.16 -10.44
C LEU A 43 -0.40 1.00 -10.64
N PHE A 44 -1.16 2.05 -10.37
CA PHE A 44 -2.62 2.06 -10.54
C PHE A 44 -3.06 1.70 -11.95
N GLN A 45 -2.39 2.25 -12.98
CA GLN A 45 -2.69 1.92 -14.38
C GLN A 45 -2.53 0.44 -14.70
N LYS A 46 -1.55 -0.23 -14.09
CA LYS A 46 -1.27 -1.65 -14.30
C LYS A 46 -2.16 -2.57 -13.45
N THR A 47 -2.60 -2.11 -12.27
CA THR A 47 -3.32 -2.96 -11.31
C THR A 47 -4.84 -2.77 -11.33
N SER A 48 -5.35 -1.60 -11.70
CA SER A 48 -6.78 -1.25 -11.55
C SER A 48 -7.75 -2.16 -12.32
N LYS A 49 -7.28 -2.78 -13.41
CA LYS A 49 -8.06 -3.70 -14.26
C LYS A 49 -7.53 -5.13 -14.26
N ALA A 50 -6.48 -5.40 -13.50
CA ALA A 50 -5.83 -6.69 -13.48
C ALA A 50 -6.50 -7.61 -12.44
N ASN A 51 -6.71 -8.87 -12.81
CA ASN A 51 -7.12 -9.93 -11.89
C ASN A 51 -5.89 -10.62 -11.31
N ALA A 52 -4.99 -9.84 -10.73
CA ALA A 52 -3.82 -10.33 -10.03
C ALA A 52 -3.76 -9.72 -8.62
N GLU A 53 -2.93 -10.30 -7.77
CA GLU A 53 -2.73 -9.84 -6.39
C GLU A 53 -1.30 -9.31 -6.18
N ILE A 54 -0.45 -9.46 -7.19
CA ILE A 54 0.98 -9.11 -7.15
C ILE A 54 1.47 -8.62 -8.52
N ILE A 55 2.40 -7.67 -8.51
CA ILE A 55 3.12 -7.18 -9.68
C ILE A 55 4.55 -6.78 -9.31
N LEU A 56 5.49 -7.03 -10.20
CA LEU A 56 6.83 -6.43 -10.14
C LEU A 56 6.86 -5.18 -11.03
N LEU A 57 7.14 -4.02 -10.43
CA LEU A 57 7.20 -2.72 -11.13
C LEU A 57 8.49 -2.01 -10.73
N ASP A 58 9.33 -1.67 -11.71
CA ASP A 58 10.57 -0.91 -11.51
C ASP A 58 11.51 -1.51 -10.44
N GLY A 59 11.53 -2.86 -10.32
CA GLY A 59 12.33 -3.56 -9.32
C GLY A 59 11.71 -3.62 -7.91
N ILE A 60 10.44 -3.21 -7.77
CA ILE A 60 9.68 -3.23 -6.52
C ILE A 60 8.54 -4.25 -6.65
N ILE A 61 8.47 -5.19 -5.73
CA ILE A 61 7.32 -6.10 -5.63
C ILE A 61 6.18 -5.35 -4.95
N CYS A 62 5.04 -5.29 -5.62
CA CYS A 62 3.83 -4.68 -5.11
C CYS A 62 2.74 -5.74 -5.00
N VAL A 63 2.32 -6.04 -3.78
CA VAL A 63 1.11 -6.82 -3.53
C VAL A 63 -0.05 -5.86 -3.34
N TYR A 64 -1.22 -6.22 -3.85
CA TYR A 64 -2.35 -5.32 -3.85
C TYR A 64 -3.70 -6.03 -3.75
N ARG A 65 -4.67 -5.28 -3.24
CA ARG A 65 -6.07 -5.69 -3.11
C ARG A 65 -6.97 -4.49 -3.36
N SER A 66 -8.04 -4.69 -4.10
CA SER A 66 -9.09 -3.68 -4.29
C SER A 66 -10.34 -4.02 -3.47
N ASN A 67 -11.05 -2.98 -3.03
CA ASN A 67 -12.35 -3.11 -2.38
C ASN A 67 -13.19 -1.86 -2.67
N VAL A 68 -14.33 -2.05 -3.34
CA VAL A 68 -15.23 -0.96 -3.76
C VAL A 68 -14.45 0.09 -4.56
N ASP A 69 -14.16 1.24 -3.96
CA ASP A 69 -13.51 2.41 -4.56
C ASP A 69 -12.09 2.66 -4.00
N LEU A 70 -11.53 1.70 -3.27
CA LEU A 70 -10.20 1.76 -2.66
C LEU A 70 -9.28 0.64 -3.16
N PHE A 71 -8.00 0.98 -3.31
CA PHE A 71 -6.92 0.09 -3.70
C PHE A 71 -5.82 0.14 -2.64
N PHE A 72 -5.53 -1.00 -2.03
CA PHE A 72 -4.53 -1.17 -0.99
C PHE A 72 -3.27 -1.78 -1.59
N TYR A 73 -2.11 -1.23 -1.27
CA TYR A 73 -0.81 -1.64 -1.78
C TYR A 73 0.21 -1.77 -0.65
N VAL A 74 0.99 -2.85 -0.69
CA VAL A 74 2.21 -3.00 0.10
C VAL A 74 3.36 -3.28 -0.86
N MET A 75 4.45 -2.53 -0.69
CA MET A 75 5.62 -2.52 -1.57
C MET A 75 6.83 -3.11 -0.83
N GLY A 76 7.59 -3.96 -1.48
CA GLY A 76 8.83 -4.56 -0.98
C GLY A 76 9.92 -4.62 -2.05
N SER A 77 11.14 -4.99 -1.65
CA SER A 77 12.25 -5.19 -2.61
C SER A 77 11.97 -6.37 -3.54
N ALA A 78 12.64 -6.42 -4.70
CA ALA A 78 12.61 -7.57 -5.61
C ALA A 78 13.11 -8.88 -4.99
N ASP A 79 13.94 -8.78 -3.94
CA ASP A 79 14.52 -9.94 -3.25
C ASP A 79 13.71 -10.36 -2.00
N GLU A 80 12.62 -9.66 -1.68
CA GLU A 80 11.80 -9.96 -0.50
C GLU A 80 10.87 -11.16 -0.71
N ASN A 81 10.53 -11.82 0.40
CA ASN A 81 9.54 -12.89 0.37
C ASN A 81 8.13 -12.28 0.25
N GLU A 82 7.45 -12.58 -0.84
CA GLU A 82 6.15 -12.00 -1.16
C GLU A 82 5.08 -12.40 -0.13
N MET A 83 5.22 -13.55 0.53
CA MET A 83 4.30 -13.98 1.59
C MET A 83 4.28 -13.02 2.78
N ILE A 84 5.40 -12.37 3.09
CA ILE A 84 5.48 -11.36 4.16
C ILE A 84 4.68 -10.12 3.74
N LEU A 85 4.84 -9.68 2.49
CA LEU A 85 4.11 -8.54 1.95
C LEU A 85 2.60 -8.83 1.91
N VAL A 86 2.20 -10.04 1.48
CA VAL A 86 0.80 -10.47 1.48
C VAL A 86 0.23 -10.51 2.91
N ALA A 87 1.00 -10.99 3.89
CA ALA A 87 0.57 -10.98 5.29
C ALA A 87 0.37 -9.54 5.81
N ALA A 88 1.26 -8.61 5.47
CA ALA A 88 1.12 -7.20 5.82
C ALA A 88 -0.09 -6.55 5.13
N LEU A 89 -0.32 -6.85 3.85
CA LEU A 89 -1.50 -6.36 3.11
C LEU A 89 -2.81 -6.86 3.72
N ASN A 90 -2.87 -8.14 4.10
CA ASN A 90 -4.05 -8.71 4.76
C ASN A 90 -4.26 -8.08 6.14
N CYS A 91 -3.19 -7.91 6.93
CA CYS A 91 -3.26 -7.24 8.22
C CYS A 91 -3.78 -5.80 8.09
N LEU A 92 -3.29 -5.04 7.10
CA LEU A 92 -3.77 -3.69 6.79
C LEU A 92 -5.26 -3.69 6.46
N TYR A 93 -5.67 -4.53 5.50
CA TYR A 93 -7.06 -4.57 5.08
C TYR A 93 -8.00 -5.00 6.22
N ASP A 94 -7.65 -6.05 6.96
CA ASP A 94 -8.49 -6.58 8.03
C ASP A 94 -8.62 -5.58 9.19
N SER A 95 -7.53 -4.88 9.54
CA SER A 95 -7.53 -3.84 10.57
C SER A 95 -8.38 -2.64 10.16
N VAL A 96 -8.23 -2.15 8.92
CA VAL A 96 -9.06 -1.06 8.36
C VAL A 96 -10.53 -1.50 8.30
N SER A 97 -10.80 -2.72 7.83
CA SER A 97 -12.15 -3.28 7.76
C SER A 97 -12.81 -3.38 9.13
N LEU A 98 -12.06 -3.78 10.15
CA LEU A 98 -12.55 -3.85 11.53
C LEU A 98 -12.95 -2.46 12.05
N VAL A 99 -12.09 -1.46 11.90
CA VAL A 99 -12.35 -0.08 12.36
C VAL A 99 -13.53 0.54 11.61
N LEU A 100 -13.61 0.31 10.30
CA LEU A 100 -14.69 0.81 9.45
C LEU A 100 -15.97 -0.05 9.51
N ARG A 101 -16.05 -1.01 10.45
CA ARG A 101 -17.22 -1.90 10.63
C ARG A 101 -17.65 -2.59 9.33
N LYS A 102 -16.68 -3.04 8.54
CA LYS A 102 -16.80 -3.69 7.23
C LYS A 102 -17.29 -2.79 6.09
N ASN A 103 -17.47 -1.48 6.32
CA ASN A 103 -17.77 -0.51 5.26
C ASN A 103 -16.48 0.14 4.74
N VAL A 104 -15.68 -0.62 3.99
CA VAL A 104 -14.38 -0.16 3.48
C VAL A 104 -14.57 0.58 2.15
N GLU A 105 -14.90 1.86 2.25
CA GLU A 105 -15.05 2.79 1.13
C GLU A 105 -14.30 4.10 1.42
N LYS A 106 -13.98 4.88 0.37
CA LYS A 106 -13.19 6.11 0.48
C LYS A 106 -13.73 7.07 1.54
N LYS A 107 -15.06 7.28 1.55
CA LYS A 107 -15.68 8.21 2.49
C LYS A 107 -15.44 7.78 3.94
N ALA A 108 -15.71 6.51 4.26
CA ALA A 108 -15.53 5.97 5.60
C ALA A 108 -14.06 6.01 6.04
N LEU A 109 -13.12 5.71 5.13
CA LEU A 109 -11.69 5.78 5.42
C LEU A 109 -11.23 7.22 5.71
N VAL A 110 -11.68 8.20 4.93
CA VAL A 110 -11.34 9.62 5.14
C VAL A 110 -11.94 10.16 6.44
N ASP A 111 -13.18 9.76 6.77
CA ASP A 111 -13.84 10.14 8.02
C ASP A 111 -13.13 9.54 9.27
N ASN A 112 -12.26 8.52 9.11
CA ASN A 112 -11.47 7.88 10.17
C ASN A 112 -9.95 7.85 9.85
N MET A 113 -9.45 8.90 9.21
CA MET A 113 -8.07 8.97 8.69
C MET A 113 -7.00 8.85 9.79
N ASP A 114 -7.27 9.43 10.96
CA ASP A 114 -6.40 9.36 12.14
C ASP A 114 -6.15 7.91 12.58
N ILE A 115 -7.20 7.09 12.63
CA ILE A 115 -7.08 5.67 12.98
C ILE A 115 -6.38 4.90 11.86
N ALA A 116 -6.65 5.21 10.59
CA ALA A 116 -5.97 4.58 9.46
C ALA A 116 -4.46 4.84 9.47
N MET A 117 -4.03 6.05 9.84
CA MET A 117 -2.61 6.39 10.04
C MET A 117 -1.99 5.57 11.17
N LEU A 118 -2.68 5.48 12.32
CA LEU A 118 -2.21 4.65 13.45
C LEU A 118 -2.06 3.17 13.07
N ILE A 119 -3.00 2.62 12.30
CA ILE A 119 -2.89 1.24 11.80
C ILE A 119 -1.62 1.05 10.97
N ILE A 120 -1.32 1.97 10.04
CA ILE A 120 -0.11 1.88 9.22
C ILE A 120 1.16 1.95 10.08
N ASP A 121 1.17 2.83 11.09
CA ASP A 121 2.29 2.99 12.01
C ASP A 121 2.53 1.73 12.86
N GLU A 122 1.47 1.04 13.31
CA GLU A 122 1.58 -0.20 14.08
C GLU A 122 1.92 -1.43 13.21
N ILE A 123 1.60 -1.40 11.91
CA ILE A 123 1.95 -2.49 10.98
C ILE A 123 3.44 -2.48 10.63
N CYS A 124 4.04 -1.30 10.51
CA CYS A 124 5.41 -1.15 10.03
C CYS A 124 6.08 0.09 10.65
N ASP A 125 7.11 -0.16 11.47
CA ASP A 125 7.97 0.86 12.05
C ASP A 125 9.30 0.92 11.29
N ASN A 126 9.45 1.93 10.43
CA ASN A 126 10.63 2.21 9.60
C ASN A 126 11.02 1.14 8.54
N GLY A 127 10.11 0.24 8.17
CA GLY A 127 10.27 -0.69 7.04
C GLY A 127 10.27 -2.17 7.41
#